data_AF-A0A949ZBP5-F1
#
_entry.id   AF-A0A949ZBP5-F1
#
_cell.length_a   1.000
_cell.length_b   1.000
_cell.length_c   1.000
_cell.angle_alpha   90.00
_cell.angle_beta   90.00
_cell.angle_gamma   90.00
#
_symmetry.space_group_name_H-M   'P 1'
#
loop_
_entity.id
_entity.type
_entity.pdbx_description
1 polymer ?
#
loop_
_entity_poly.entity_id
_entity_poly.type
_entity_poly.pdbx_seq_one_letter_code
_entity_poly.pdbx_strand_id
1 'polypeptide(L)' 'MRIGYARVSTDDQRPDLQRDALKRARCRQIYEEHASGKTTSRPELEACLKSLRKGDTLVV' A
#
# COMPACT_ATOMS: atom_id res chain seq x y z
N MET A 1 -4.69 -10.60 -9.87
CA MET A 1 -5.11 -9.22 -9.52
C MET A 1 -3.89 -8.42 -9.06
N ARG A 2 -3.88 -7.10 -9.28
CA ARG A 2 -2.84 -6.22 -8.74
C ARG A 2 -3.36 -5.52 -7.49
N ILE A 3 -2.65 -5.67 -6.39
CA ILE A 3 -2.96 -5.03 -5.12
C ILE A 3 -1.83 -4.04 -4.84
N GLY A 4 -2.19 -2.79 -4.55
CA GLY A 4 -1.27 -1.73 -4.17
C GLY A 4 -1.19 -1.62 -2.66
N TYR A 5 -0.01 -1.38 -2.12
CA TYR A 5 0.18 -1.02 -0.71
C TYR A 5 1.07 0.22 -0.64
N ALA A 6 0.54 1.30 -0.08
CA ALA A 6 1.27 2.53 0.19
C ALA A 6 1.42 2.70 1.70
N ARG A 7 2.57 3.18 2.14
CA ARG A 7 2.82 3.50 3.55
C ARG A 7 3.34 4.93 3.63
N VAL A 8 2.64 5.75 4.41
CA VAL A 8 2.97 7.17 4.57
C VAL A 8 3.11 7.49 6.05
N SER A 9 4.21 8.16 6.39
CA SER A 9 4.53 8.56 7.75
C SER A 9 4.28 10.06 7.92
N THR A 10 3.13 10.43 8.49
CA THR A 10 2.75 11.80 8.90
C THR A 10 2.82 12.85 7.79
N ASP A 11 1.65 13.33 7.35
CA ASP A 11 1.21 14.49 6.54
C ASP A 11 2.16 15.27 5.58
N ASP A 12 3.48 15.18 5.67
CA ASP A 12 4.43 15.98 4.86
C ASP A 12 5.06 15.23 3.67
N GLN A 13 4.91 13.91 3.60
CA GLN A 13 5.41 13.14 2.48
C GLN A 13 4.31 12.95 1.44
N ARG A 14 4.30 13.83 0.42
CA ARG A 14 3.48 13.77 -0.81
C ARG A 14 2.88 12.38 -1.10
N PRO A 15 1.72 12.04 -0.50
CA PRO A 15 1.11 10.72 -0.66
C PRO A 15 0.67 10.51 -2.11
N ASP A 16 0.48 11.60 -2.84
CA ASP A 16 0.05 11.66 -4.23
C ASP A 16 0.98 10.89 -5.17
N LEU A 17 2.30 10.92 -4.96
CA LEU A 17 3.24 10.23 -5.86
C LEU A 17 3.14 8.71 -5.76
N GLN A 18 3.00 8.16 -4.55
CA GLN A 18 2.78 6.73 -4.34
C GLN A 18 1.40 6.34 -4.85
N ARG A 19 0.36 7.10 -4.52
CA ARG A 19 -1.01 6.85 -5.02
C ARG A 19 -1.07 6.86 -6.54
N ASP A 20 -0.40 7.81 -7.19
CA ASP A 20 -0.36 7.90 -8.64
C ASP A 20 0.43 6.76 -9.27
N ALA A 21 1.52 6.30 -8.63
CA ALA A 21 2.24 5.11 -9.08
C ALA A 21 1.36 3.85 -9.00
N LEU A 22 0.61 3.66 -7.91
CA LEU A 22 -0.30 2.54 -7.73
C LEU A 22 -1.50 2.59 -8.69
N LYS A 23 -2.04 3.80 -8.96
CA LYS A 23 -3.05 4.03 -9.99
C LYS A 23 -2.52 3.71 -11.39
N ARG A 24 -1.31 4.17 -11.74
CA ARG A 24 -0.64 3.84 -13.03
C ARG A 24 -0.40 2.35 -13.18
N ALA A 25 -0.07 1.65 -12.09
CA ALA A 25 0.07 0.19 -12.08
C ALA A 25 -1.26 -0.56 -12.29
N ARG A 26 -2.40 0.16 -12.34
CA ARG A 26 -3.76 -0.41 -12.41
C ARG A 26 -4.02 -1.38 -11.26
N CYS A 27 -3.59 -1.01 -10.06
CA CYS A 27 -3.94 -1.74 -8.84
C CYS A 27 -5.46 -1.67 -8.64
N ARG A 28 -6.09 -2.83 -8.49
CA ARG A 28 -7.53 -2.93 -8.31
C ARG A 28 -7.95 -2.59 -6.89
N GLN A 29 -7.05 -2.78 -5.94
CA GLN A 29 -7.23 -2.47 -4.53
C GLN A 29 -5.96 -1.82 -4.02
N ILE A 30 -6.09 -0.74 -3.26
CA ILE A 30 -4.96 0.01 -2.71
C ILE A 30 -5.15 0.08 -1.20
N TYR A 31 -4.17 -0.43 -0.47
CA TYR A 31 -4.08 -0.34 0.98
C TYR A 31 -3.17 0.82 1.35
N GLU A 32 -3.63 1.71 2.23
CA GLU A 32 -2.88 2.88 2.67
C GLU A 32 -2.65 2.79 4.17
N GLU A 33 -1.38 2.72 4.57
CA GLU A 33 -0.99 2.63 5.96
C GLU A 33 -0.43 3.98 6.44
N HIS A 34 -1.19 4.64 7.32
CA HIS A 34 -0.73 5.82 8.05
C HIS A 34 0.03 5.39 9.30
N ALA A 35 1.36 5.43 9.24
CA ALA A 35 2.21 5.03 10.35
C ALA A 35 3.47 5.88 10.39
N SER A 36 3.74 6.51 11.53
CA SER A 36 5.01 7.22 11.76
C SER A 36 6.19 6.29 11.48
N GLY A 37 7.35 6.83 11.07
CA GLY A 37 8.55 6.02 10.78
C GLY A 37 9.03 5.18 11.96
N LYS A 38 8.58 5.48 13.18
CA LYS A 38 8.85 4.71 14.40
C LYS A 38 7.93 3.50 14.60
N THR A 39 6.81 3.42 13.90
CA THR A 39 5.83 2.35 14.09
C THR A 39 6.21 1.12 13.27
N THR A 40 6.55 0.01 13.94
CA THR A 40 6.89 -1.26 13.28
C THR A 40 5.66 -2.09 12.92
N SER A 41 4.53 -1.89 13.59
CA SER A 41 3.28 -2.58 13.28
C SER A 41 2.76 -2.17 11.90
N ARG A 42 2.43 -3.17 11.07
CA ARG A 42 1.91 -2.99 9.71
C ARG A 42 0.60 -3.76 9.49
N PRO A 43 -0.49 -3.41 10.20
CA PRO A 43 -1.75 -4.15 10.12
C PRO A 43 -2.37 -4.13 8.71
N GLU A 44 -2.20 -3.04 7.95
CA GLU A 44 -2.76 -2.93 6.59
C GLU A 44 -1.96 -3.77 5.61
N LEU A 45 -0.64 -3.88 5.78
CA LEU A 45 0.18 -4.79 4.99
C LEU A 45 -0.22 -6.24 5.24
N GLU A 46 -0.45 -6.62 6.49
CA GLU A 46 -0.91 -7.97 6.83
C GLU A 46 -2.28 -8.27 6.22
N ALA A 47 -3.21 -7.31 6.26
CA ALA A 47 -4.51 -7.44 5.61
C ALA A 47 -4.38 -7.59 4.09
N CYS A 48 -3.50 -6.81 3.46
CA CYS A 48 -3.17 -6.92 2.05
C CYS A 48 -2.60 -8.30 1.70
N LEU A 49 -1.66 -8.81 2.49
CA LEU A 49 -1.06 -10.13 2.31
C LEU A 49 -2.10 -11.25 2.47
N LYS A 50 -3.03 -11.13 3.43
CA LYS A 50 -4.14 -12.07 3.60
C LYS A 50 -5.11 -12.07 2.43
N SER A 51 -5.27 -10.92 1.74
CA SER A 51 -6.12 -10.81 0.56
C SER A 51 -5.46 -11.33 -0.72
N LEU A 52 -4.13 -11.46 -0.76
CA LEU A 52 -3.42 -11.97 -1.93
C LEU A 52 -3.72 -13.44 -2.13
N ARG A 53 -4.07 -13.80 -3.37
CA ARG A 53 -4.24 -15.17 -3.82
C ARG A 53 -3.10 -15.55 -4.78
N LYS A 54 -2.93 -16.86 -5.00
CA LYS A 54 -1.95 -17.37 -5.97
C LYS A 54 -2.24 -16.78 -7.36
N GLY A 55 -1.26 -16.06 -7.92
CA GLY A 55 -1.40 -15.35 -9.19
C GLY A 55 -1.67 -13.84 -9.06
N ASP A 56 -1.79 -13.32 -7.85
CA ASP A 56 -1.85 -11.89 -7.59
C ASP A 56 -0.45 -11.27 -7.51
N THR A 57 -0.37 -9.98 -7.81
CA THR A 57 0.87 -9.19 -7.76
C THR A 57 0.68 -8.05 -6.78
N LEU A 58 1.54 -8.02 -5.77
CA LEU A 58 1.64 -6.90 -4.84
C LEU A 58 2.53 -5.82 -5.45
N VAL A 59 2.05 -4.58 -5.46
CA VAL A 59 2.75 -3.37 -5.90
C VAL A 59 2.89 -2.46 -4.68
N VAL A 60 4.08 -1.92 -4.45
CA VAL A 60 4.41 -1.06 -3.30
C VAL A 60 5.00 0.27 -3.76
#